data_AF-A0A1Y2CRW8-F1
#
_entry.id   AF-A0A1Y2CRW8-F1
#
_cell.length_a   1.000
_cell.length_b   1.000
_cell.length_c   1.000
_cell.angle_alpha   90.00
_cell.angle_beta   90.00
_cell.angle_gamma   90.00
#
_symmetry.space_group_name_H-M   'P 1'
#
loop_
_entity.id
_entity.type
_entity.pdbx_description
1 polymer ?
#
loop_
_entity_poly.entity_id
_entity_poly.type
_entity_poly.pdbx_seq_one_letter_code
_entity_poly.pdbx_strand_id
1 'polypeptide(L)'
;MEVPTVEASPPVQPQKKEGISQDTKNLIFRITFILSILLWRYGTFKHWLIVTLICAWADSDRNALHLYNEFMKWPHYDIRDYTPPNTLITKIFSAPLHYLFPMKCEGLENIPQNGRFLLVGNHQNMIMDSSSFVTSLYFWTGFWIRPMTDRSHYKIPLVKHYLQSVGCFEANPENCAKMMEAGKPLLVYPGGSAEVFKDERIPPYTLVWKDNAGFAKLAAKHGYTIIPFASVGFEDCMKIWFSIPAYYLFSLLGDKRGKSEYEKYMASSSSSSSSSFSSVTSPIGSPVASPSTMTDPAFKAYSKGYVPPPVADTRIPIYAPWTLRPQANYVVFGKPIDASAYSPVDKESVFELRDVTRSAVLQCIERGKELQTADPDRFTDVLGGILGEKRGAAGKKVKEE
;
A
#
# COMPACT_ATOMS: atom_id res chain seq x y z
N MET A 1 8.52 -85.65 -23.40
CA MET A 1 8.53 -84.17 -23.53
C MET A 1 7.18 -83.68 -23.05
N GLU A 2 7.09 -83.34 -21.76
CA GLU A 2 5.89 -82.73 -21.18
C GLU A 2 6.11 -81.22 -21.13
N VAL A 3 5.15 -80.49 -21.69
CA VAL A 3 5.11 -79.03 -21.71
C VAL A 3 4.65 -78.54 -20.33
N PRO A 4 5.37 -77.65 -19.65
CA PRO A 4 4.93 -77.18 -18.34
C PRO A 4 3.77 -76.20 -18.51
N THR A 5 2.66 -76.47 -17.84
CA THR A 5 1.52 -75.56 -17.66
C THR A 5 1.96 -74.32 -16.89
N VAL A 6 1.80 -73.15 -17.50
CA VAL A 6 2.00 -71.84 -16.88
C VAL A 6 0.79 -71.53 -16.00
N GLU A 7 0.98 -71.56 -14.68
CA GLU A 7 -0.01 -71.03 -13.73
C GLU A 7 -0.10 -69.50 -13.86
N ALA A 8 -1.31 -68.99 -14.04
CA ALA A 8 -1.60 -67.56 -14.08
C ALA A 8 -1.37 -66.95 -12.69
N SER A 9 -0.54 -65.90 -12.61
CA SER A 9 -0.32 -65.14 -11.38
C SER A 9 -1.63 -64.47 -10.91
N PRO A 10 -1.89 -64.45 -9.59
CA PRO A 10 -3.10 -63.83 -9.05
C PRO A 10 -3.07 -62.31 -9.23
N PRO A 11 -4.25 -61.64 -9.27
CA PRO A 11 -4.31 -60.19 -9.48
C PRO A 11 -3.65 -59.45 -8.31
N VAL A 12 -2.75 -58.50 -8.64
CA VAL A 12 -2.10 -57.61 -7.69
C VAL A 12 -3.17 -56.74 -7.02
N GLN A 13 -3.42 -56.99 -5.74
CA GLN A 13 -4.28 -56.15 -4.90
C GLN A 13 -3.66 -54.74 -4.78
N PRO A 14 -4.46 -53.66 -4.87
CA PRO A 14 -3.93 -52.31 -4.73
C PRO A 14 -3.30 -52.14 -3.35
N GLN A 15 -2.00 -51.82 -3.32
CA GLN A 15 -1.30 -51.53 -2.07
C GLN A 15 -1.99 -50.36 -1.37
N LYS A 16 -2.53 -50.63 -0.18
CA LYS A 16 -3.12 -49.64 0.71
C LYS A 16 -2.00 -48.68 1.12
N LYS A 17 -2.00 -47.44 0.60
CA LYS A 17 -1.07 -46.39 1.06
C LYS A 17 -1.21 -46.29 2.58
N GLU A 18 -0.18 -46.71 3.31
CA GLU A 18 -0.14 -46.59 4.77
C GLU A 18 -0.24 -45.10 5.13
N GLY A 19 -1.38 -44.71 5.68
CA GLY A 19 -1.58 -43.37 6.18
C GLY A 19 -0.64 -43.11 7.35
N ILE A 20 -0.08 -41.90 7.40
CA ILE A 20 0.78 -41.41 8.48
C ILE A 20 0.16 -41.79 9.85
N SER A 21 0.94 -42.44 10.72
CA SER A 21 0.46 -42.90 12.02
C SER A 21 -0.06 -41.74 12.87
N GLN A 22 -1.02 -42.03 13.76
CA GLN A 22 -1.63 -41.00 14.59
C GLN A 22 -0.59 -40.29 15.49
N ASP A 23 0.43 -41.02 15.93
CA ASP A 23 1.54 -40.46 16.71
C ASP A 23 2.41 -39.51 15.88
N THR A 24 2.64 -39.84 14.60
CA THR A 24 3.34 -38.95 13.67
C THR A 24 2.52 -37.70 13.38
N LYS A 25 1.20 -37.81 13.24
CA LYS A 25 0.30 -36.65 13.11
C LYS A 25 0.33 -35.77 14.36
N ASN A 26 0.34 -36.36 15.55
CA ASN A 26 0.43 -35.64 16.82
C ASN A 26 1.79 -34.96 17.00
N LEU A 27 2.89 -35.58 16.57
CA LEU A 27 4.23 -35.00 16.57
C LEU A 27 4.35 -33.85 15.58
N ILE A 28 3.84 -34.02 14.35
CA ILE A 28 3.73 -32.94 13.35
C ILE A 28 2.91 -31.79 13.93
N PHE A 29 1.78 -32.07 14.58
CA PHE A 29 0.97 -31.04 15.22
C PHE A 29 1.73 -30.30 16.32
N ARG A 30 2.46 -31.00 17.20
CA ARG A 30 3.25 -30.38 18.29
C ARG A 30 4.43 -29.56 17.76
N ILE A 31 5.14 -30.06 16.74
CA ILE A 31 6.23 -29.34 16.08
C ILE A 31 5.67 -28.12 15.34
N THR A 32 4.57 -28.27 14.62
CA THR A 32 3.89 -27.16 13.93
C THR A 32 3.35 -26.14 14.93
N PHE A 33 2.87 -26.58 16.11
CA PHE A 33 2.39 -25.72 17.18
C PHE A 33 3.54 -24.96 17.85
N ILE A 34 4.66 -25.61 18.17
CA ILE A 34 5.85 -24.96 18.74
C ILE A 34 6.51 -24.03 17.71
N LEU A 35 6.65 -24.47 16.46
CA LEU A 35 7.10 -23.60 15.36
C LEU A 35 6.12 -22.46 15.13
N SER A 36 4.81 -22.66 15.31
CA SER A 36 3.83 -21.58 15.25
C SER A 36 3.97 -20.59 16.42
N ILE A 37 4.38 -21.03 17.61
CA ILE A 37 4.70 -20.19 18.77
C ILE A 37 6.05 -19.45 18.59
N LEU A 38 7.00 -20.05 17.88
CA LEU A 38 8.28 -19.41 17.55
C LEU A 38 8.13 -18.42 16.39
N LEU A 39 7.34 -18.75 15.37
CA LEU A 39 6.90 -17.86 14.30
C LEU A 39 5.90 -16.79 14.82
N TRP A 40 5.20 -17.07 15.93
CA TRP A 40 4.34 -16.12 16.64
C TRP A 40 5.13 -14.91 17.15
N ARG A 41 6.45 -14.99 17.31
CA ARG A 41 7.27 -13.87 17.77
C ARG A 41 7.67 -12.88 16.64
N TYR A 42 7.52 -13.24 15.35
CA TYR A 42 8.10 -12.45 14.26
C TYR A 42 7.11 -12.20 13.10
N GLY A 43 6.44 -11.06 13.20
CA GLY A 43 6.08 -10.14 12.11
C GLY A 43 5.59 -10.73 10.80
N THR A 44 4.27 -10.70 10.58
CA THR A 44 3.60 -10.03 9.42
C THR A 44 2.19 -10.59 9.19
N PHE A 45 1.89 -11.84 9.55
CA PHE A 45 0.57 -12.46 9.30
C PHE A 45 -0.46 -12.36 10.44
N LYS A 46 -0.07 -11.84 11.61
CA LYS A 46 -0.90 -11.84 12.84
C LYS A 46 -1.96 -10.77 12.95
N HIS A 47 -1.87 -9.67 12.21
CA HIS A 47 -2.67 -8.49 12.52
C HIS A 47 -4.16 -8.69 12.26
N TRP A 48 -4.51 -9.44 11.22
CA TRP A 48 -5.92 -9.64 10.88
C TRP A 48 -6.61 -10.67 11.77
N LEU A 49 -5.99 -11.80 12.10
CA LEU A 49 -6.68 -12.83 12.90
C LEU A 49 -6.92 -12.39 14.35
N ILE A 50 -5.96 -11.71 14.99
CA ILE A 50 -6.12 -11.21 16.36
C ILE A 50 -7.11 -10.03 16.40
N VAL A 51 -7.08 -9.12 15.42
CA VAL A 51 -8.08 -8.05 15.31
C VAL A 51 -9.47 -8.63 15.06
N THR A 52 -9.61 -9.61 14.17
CA THR A 52 -10.88 -10.30 13.92
C THR A 52 -11.36 -11.06 15.15
N LEU A 53 -10.48 -11.71 15.92
CA LEU A 53 -10.86 -12.41 17.15
C LEU A 53 -11.21 -11.44 18.29
N ILE A 54 -10.52 -10.30 18.42
CA ILE A 54 -10.85 -9.26 19.40
C ILE A 54 -12.16 -8.55 19.02
N CYS A 55 -12.36 -8.25 17.74
CA CYS A 55 -13.60 -7.65 17.25
C CYS A 55 -14.79 -8.62 17.35
N ALA A 56 -14.60 -9.90 17.01
CA ALA A 56 -15.62 -10.93 17.17
C ALA A 56 -15.93 -11.23 18.65
N TRP A 57 -14.94 -11.11 19.54
CA TRP A 57 -15.14 -11.26 20.99
C TRP A 57 -15.79 -10.02 21.63
N ALA A 58 -15.44 -8.82 21.15
CA ALA A 58 -16.01 -7.54 21.59
C ALA A 58 -17.53 -7.43 21.34
N ASP A 59 -18.06 -8.18 20.39
CA ASP A 59 -19.49 -8.21 20.06
C ASP A 59 -20.32 -9.11 21.01
N SER A 60 -19.68 -9.80 21.96
CA SER A 60 -20.33 -10.85 22.77
C SER A 60 -20.39 -10.63 24.29
N ASP A 61 -19.69 -9.64 24.87
CA ASP A 61 -19.69 -9.43 26.34
C ASP A 61 -19.42 -7.97 26.75
N ARG A 62 -20.12 -7.47 27.79
CA ARG A 62 -19.88 -6.14 28.40
C ARG A 62 -18.45 -6.00 28.94
N ASN A 63 -17.82 -7.10 29.34
CA ASN A 63 -16.44 -7.13 29.81
C ASN A 63 -15.43 -6.86 28.67
N ALA A 64 -15.73 -7.31 27.45
CA ALA A 64 -14.87 -7.09 26.28
C ALA A 64 -14.90 -5.62 25.82
N LEU A 65 -16.07 -4.97 25.87
CA LEU A 65 -16.18 -3.53 25.61
C LEU A 65 -15.45 -2.69 26.68
N HIS A 66 -15.47 -3.14 27.93
CA HIS A 66 -14.70 -2.50 29.00
C HIS A 66 -13.17 -2.62 28.75
N LEU A 67 -12.68 -3.83 28.48
CA LEU A 67 -11.27 -4.07 28.11
C LEU A 67 -10.86 -3.29 26.86
N TYR A 68 -11.70 -3.24 25.83
CA TYR A 68 -11.51 -2.41 24.66
C TYR A 68 -11.35 -0.93 25.05
N ASN A 69 -12.27 -0.39 25.87
CA ASN A 69 -12.24 1.00 26.27
C ASN A 69 -11.00 1.33 27.10
N GLU A 70 -10.61 0.47 28.05
CA GLU A 70 -9.39 0.63 28.84
C GLU A 70 -8.13 0.54 27.96
N PHE A 71 -8.11 -0.40 27.01
CA PHE A 71 -7.01 -0.54 26.05
C PHE A 71 -6.88 0.68 25.12
N MET A 72 -8.00 1.31 24.77
CA MET A 72 -8.02 2.54 23.98
C MET A 72 -7.64 3.79 24.80
N LYS A 73 -7.83 3.76 26.13
CA LYS A 73 -7.41 4.80 27.09
C LYS A 73 -5.93 4.71 27.51
N TRP A 74 -5.27 3.58 27.29
CA TRP A 74 -3.86 3.38 27.61
C TRP A 74 -2.95 4.41 26.92
N PRO A 75 -1.94 4.93 27.63
CA PRO A 75 -1.89 6.31 28.10
C PRO A 75 -1.75 7.31 26.94
N HIS A 76 -1.96 8.60 27.24
CA HIS A 76 -1.79 9.69 26.28
C HIS A 76 -0.39 9.69 25.65
N TYR A 77 -0.33 9.26 24.39
CA TYR A 77 0.81 9.45 23.50
C TYR A 77 0.76 10.88 22.97
N ASP A 78 1.65 11.74 23.47
CA ASP A 78 1.90 13.00 22.77
C ASP A 78 2.64 12.68 21.47
N ILE A 79 1.98 13.00 20.35
CA ILE A 79 2.47 12.74 19.00
C ILE A 79 3.82 13.42 18.71
N ARG A 80 4.18 14.45 19.50
CA ARG A 80 5.42 15.24 19.39
C ARG A 80 6.63 14.56 20.04
N ASP A 81 6.38 13.69 21.02
CA ASP A 81 7.42 13.09 21.88
C ASP A 81 7.97 11.78 21.33
N TYR A 82 7.62 11.45 20.09
CA TYR A 82 8.15 10.26 19.45
C TYR A 82 9.65 10.34 19.25
N THR A 83 10.32 9.26 19.65
CA THR A 83 11.73 9.03 19.39
C THR A 83 11.90 7.95 18.32
N PRO A 84 12.66 8.21 17.25
CA PRO A 84 12.97 7.19 16.26
C PRO A 84 13.72 6.01 16.87
N PRO A 85 13.49 4.78 16.39
CA PRO A 85 14.30 3.64 16.79
C PRO A 85 15.76 3.82 16.38
N ASN A 86 16.65 3.12 17.08
CA ASN A 86 18.07 3.10 16.75
C ASN A 86 18.30 2.61 15.31
N THR A 87 19.12 3.34 14.55
CA THR A 87 19.36 3.08 13.13
C THR A 87 19.88 1.67 12.83
N LEU A 88 20.75 1.10 13.68
CA LEU A 88 21.25 -0.27 13.47
C LEU A 88 20.13 -1.30 13.60
N ILE A 89 19.30 -1.14 14.65
CA ILE A 89 18.13 -1.99 14.87
C ILE A 89 17.17 -1.86 13.69
N THR A 90 16.87 -0.64 13.25
CA THR A 90 16.01 -0.41 12.09
C THR A 90 16.57 -1.08 10.83
N LYS A 91 17.88 -0.95 10.55
CA LYS A 91 18.52 -1.60 9.40
C LYS A 91 18.38 -3.13 9.43
N ILE A 92 18.59 -3.75 10.60
CA ILE A 92 18.45 -5.21 10.75
C ILE A 92 17.01 -5.65 10.46
N PHE A 93 16.02 -4.98 11.04
CA PHE A 93 14.62 -5.36 10.87
C PHE A 93 14.04 -4.99 9.50
N SER A 94 14.52 -3.92 8.87
CA SER A 94 14.09 -3.51 7.54
C SER A 94 14.85 -4.22 6.42
N ALA A 95 15.99 -4.87 6.70
CA ALA A 95 16.84 -5.51 5.69
C ALA A 95 16.08 -6.47 4.75
N PRO A 96 15.19 -7.37 5.20
CA PRO A 96 14.47 -8.25 4.27
C PRO A 96 13.58 -7.47 3.29
N LEU A 97 12.91 -6.42 3.78
CA LEU A 97 12.06 -5.57 2.96
C LEU A 97 12.88 -4.78 1.95
N HIS A 98 13.99 -4.18 2.38
CA HIS A 98 14.92 -3.42 1.52
C HIS A 98 15.67 -4.32 0.53
N TYR A 99 15.91 -5.58 0.87
CA TYR A 99 16.50 -6.55 -0.05
C TYR A 99 15.51 -6.92 -1.16
N LEU A 100 14.27 -7.24 -0.81
CA LEU A 100 13.23 -7.60 -1.78
C LEU A 100 12.82 -6.40 -2.64
N PHE A 101 12.74 -5.22 -2.02
CA PHE A 101 12.23 -4.00 -2.63
C PHE A 101 13.22 -2.85 -2.42
N PRO A 102 14.40 -2.88 -3.07
CA PRO A 102 15.41 -1.86 -2.88
C PRO A 102 14.88 -0.50 -3.31
N MET A 103 15.14 0.55 -2.53
CA MET A 103 14.74 1.90 -2.89
C MET A 103 15.92 2.65 -3.51
N LYS A 104 15.66 3.25 -4.67
CA LYS A 104 16.60 4.12 -5.40
C LYS A 104 16.03 5.53 -5.36
N CYS A 105 16.84 6.53 -5.06
CA CYS A 105 16.39 7.92 -4.93
C CYS A 105 17.01 8.85 -5.96
N GLU A 106 16.23 9.82 -6.44
CA GLU A 106 16.68 10.99 -7.20
C GLU A 106 16.09 12.26 -6.57
N GLY A 107 16.85 13.36 -6.57
CA GLY A 107 16.39 14.66 -6.06
C GLY A 107 16.46 14.82 -4.53
N LEU A 108 17.22 13.97 -3.84
CA LEU A 108 17.33 14.00 -2.38
C LEU A 108 17.81 15.36 -1.84
N GLU A 109 18.61 16.08 -2.62
CA GLU A 109 19.10 17.44 -2.35
C GLU A 109 17.98 18.48 -2.19
N ASN A 110 16.77 18.19 -2.68
CA ASN A 110 15.60 19.06 -2.50
C ASN A 110 15.05 19.01 -1.08
N ILE A 111 15.46 18.05 -0.24
CA ILE A 111 14.95 17.93 1.13
C ILE A 111 15.61 18.99 2.05
N PRO A 112 14.82 19.86 2.71
CA PRO A 112 15.34 20.85 3.64
C PRO A 112 16.04 20.20 4.84
N GLN A 113 17.28 20.63 5.10
CA GLN A 113 18.10 20.11 6.20
C GLN A 113 17.69 20.62 7.58
N ASN A 114 16.71 21.53 7.66
CA ASN A 114 16.15 22.02 8.91
C ASN A 114 15.13 21.06 9.55
N GLY A 115 14.83 19.92 8.90
CA GLY A 115 13.88 18.91 9.38
C GLY A 115 12.41 19.32 9.29
N ARG A 116 12.11 20.50 8.72
CA ARG A 116 10.77 21.09 8.69
C ARG A 116 10.21 21.14 7.27
N PHE A 117 9.55 20.06 6.89
CA PHE A 117 8.96 19.90 5.55
C PHE A 117 7.74 18.98 5.57
N LEU A 118 6.90 19.11 4.54
CA LEU A 118 5.77 18.23 4.27
C LEU A 118 6.02 17.48 2.96
N LEU A 119 6.26 16.18 3.03
CA LEU A 119 6.27 15.34 1.84
C LEU A 119 4.83 15.05 1.39
N VAL A 120 4.58 15.28 0.10
CA VAL A 120 3.29 15.02 -0.54
C VAL A 120 3.54 14.15 -1.78
N GLY A 121 2.91 12.98 -1.86
CA GLY A 121 3.16 12.07 -2.98
C GLY A 121 2.03 11.11 -3.28
N ASN A 122 2.28 10.17 -4.20
CA ASN A 122 1.35 9.08 -4.50
C ASN A 122 1.40 8.00 -3.42
N HIS A 123 0.24 7.50 -3.00
CA HIS A 123 0.19 6.25 -2.26
C HIS A 123 0.15 5.09 -3.25
N GLN A 124 0.97 4.07 -3.01
CA GLN A 124 0.92 2.84 -3.79
C GLN A 124 0.04 1.80 -3.09
N ASN A 125 -0.51 0.94 -3.94
CA ASN A 125 -1.24 -0.24 -3.54
C ASN A 125 -0.37 -1.15 -2.64
N MET A 126 -1.00 -1.85 -1.69
CA MET A 126 -0.41 -2.84 -0.76
C MET A 126 0.21 -2.34 0.58
N ILE A 127 0.11 -1.06 0.98
CA ILE A 127 0.54 -0.53 2.31
C ILE A 127 2.07 -0.63 2.59
N MET A 128 2.80 -1.47 1.85
CA MET A 128 4.23 -1.75 2.02
C MET A 128 5.13 -0.58 1.59
N ASP A 129 4.62 0.30 0.74
CA ASP A 129 5.32 1.46 0.21
C ASP A 129 5.82 2.39 1.33
N SER A 130 4.95 2.69 2.28
CA SER A 130 5.20 3.66 3.34
C SER A 130 6.25 3.16 4.34
N SER A 131 6.25 1.87 4.65
CA SER A 131 7.23 1.29 5.58
C SER A 131 8.64 1.28 5.00
N SER A 132 8.77 0.89 3.73
CA SER A 132 10.04 0.91 2.99
C SER A 132 10.54 2.35 2.84
N PHE A 133 9.63 3.27 2.53
CA PHE A 133 9.95 4.67 2.29
C PHE A 133 10.43 5.39 3.54
N VAL A 134 9.70 5.30 4.67
CA VAL A 134 10.08 5.94 5.94
C VAL A 134 11.47 5.50 6.39
N THR A 135 11.75 4.20 6.32
CA THR A 135 13.05 3.66 6.74
C THR A 135 14.18 4.03 5.77
N SER A 136 13.94 4.00 4.46
CA SER A 136 14.92 4.45 3.45
C SER A 136 15.26 5.92 3.62
N LEU A 137 14.25 6.78 3.76
CA LEU A 137 14.44 8.20 3.97
C LEU A 137 15.22 8.48 5.26
N TYR A 138 14.94 7.75 6.34
CA TYR A 138 15.69 7.85 7.58
C TYR A 138 17.17 7.50 7.39
N PHE A 139 17.49 6.50 6.56
CA PHE A 139 18.88 6.14 6.25
C PHE A 139 19.58 7.16 5.35
N TRP A 140 18.85 7.80 4.44
CA TRP A 140 19.42 8.79 3.52
C TRP A 140 19.63 10.16 4.17
N THR A 141 18.73 10.56 5.09
CA THR A 141 18.68 11.95 5.59
C THR A 141 18.86 12.06 7.10
N GLY A 142 18.72 10.96 7.85
CA GLY A 142 18.64 11.01 9.31
C GLY A 142 17.29 11.51 9.85
N PHE A 143 16.36 11.96 9.00
CA PHE A 143 15.03 12.37 9.43
C PHE A 143 14.06 11.19 9.50
N TRP A 144 13.45 10.98 10.66
CA TRP A 144 12.31 10.10 10.78
C TRP A 144 11.04 10.87 10.43
N ILE A 145 10.56 10.69 9.21
CA ILE A 145 9.33 11.31 8.77
C ILE A 145 8.11 10.76 9.50
N ARG A 146 7.11 11.61 9.69
CA ARG A 146 5.89 11.33 10.48
C ARG A 146 4.70 11.12 9.54
N PRO A 147 4.29 9.87 9.26
CA PRO A 147 3.15 9.61 8.37
C PRO A 147 1.82 9.96 9.03
N MET A 148 0.97 10.65 8.27
CA MET A 148 -0.42 10.89 8.62
C MET A 148 -1.27 9.69 8.21
N THR A 149 -2.03 9.12 9.14
CA THR A 149 -2.90 7.96 8.85
C THR A 149 -4.37 8.23 9.14
N ASP A 150 -5.24 7.59 8.36
CA ASP A 150 -6.68 7.80 8.42
C ASP A 150 -7.24 7.46 9.81
N ARG A 151 -8.22 8.27 10.26
CA ARG A 151 -8.86 8.16 11.57
C ARG A 151 -9.48 6.79 11.85
N SER A 152 -9.90 6.05 10.84
CA SER A 152 -10.43 4.69 11.00
C SER A 152 -9.43 3.75 11.69
N HIS A 153 -8.13 3.88 11.41
CA HIS A 153 -7.10 3.06 12.04
C HIS A 153 -7.00 3.31 13.55
N TYR A 154 -7.27 4.53 14.00
CA TYR A 154 -7.25 4.92 15.43
C TYR A 154 -8.48 4.45 16.19
N LYS A 155 -9.45 3.84 15.51
CA LYS A 155 -10.60 3.17 16.13
C LYS A 155 -10.38 1.67 16.29
N ILE A 156 -9.32 1.10 15.70
CA ILE A 156 -9.02 -0.32 15.77
C ILE A 156 -7.94 -0.54 16.86
N PRO A 157 -8.24 -1.31 17.92
CA PRO A 157 -7.27 -1.70 18.93
C PRO A 157 -6.06 -2.35 18.27
N LEU A 158 -4.88 -2.12 18.87
CA LEU A 158 -3.57 -2.59 18.41
C LEU A 158 -3.08 -1.89 17.15
N VAL A 159 -3.94 -1.65 16.16
CA VAL A 159 -3.58 -0.85 14.98
C VAL A 159 -3.22 0.57 15.40
N LYS A 160 -4.04 1.20 16.25
CA LYS A 160 -3.72 2.50 16.87
C LYS A 160 -2.31 2.51 17.48
N HIS A 161 -2.04 1.58 18.40
CA HIS A 161 -0.79 1.54 19.16
C HIS A 161 0.41 1.18 18.29
N TYR A 162 0.22 0.28 17.33
CA TYR A 162 1.24 -0.06 16.34
C TYR A 162 1.62 1.17 15.53
N LEU A 163 0.64 1.88 14.96
CA LEU A 163 0.85 3.11 14.21
C LEU A 163 1.60 4.16 15.06
N GLN A 164 1.19 4.36 16.30
CA GLN A 164 1.88 5.28 17.22
C GLN A 164 3.33 4.83 17.52
N SER A 165 3.57 3.52 17.66
CA SER A 165 4.89 2.95 17.93
C SER A 165 5.87 3.07 16.75
N VAL A 166 5.36 3.12 15.52
CA VAL A 166 6.17 3.37 14.30
C VAL A 166 6.17 4.84 13.89
N GLY A 167 5.49 5.69 14.67
CA GLY A 167 5.56 7.12 14.51
C GLY A 167 4.51 7.75 13.59
N CYS A 168 3.45 7.01 13.29
CA CYS A 168 2.28 7.57 12.62
C CYS A 168 1.37 8.27 13.64
N PHE A 169 0.62 9.26 13.15
CA PHE A 169 -0.39 9.96 13.95
C PHE A 169 -1.68 10.17 13.15
N GLU A 170 -2.79 10.37 13.87
CA GLU A 170 -4.10 10.57 13.26
C GLU A 170 -4.11 11.85 12.44
N ALA A 171 -4.50 11.72 11.17
CA ALA A 171 -4.69 12.82 10.24
C ALA A 171 -5.92 13.65 10.60
N ASN A 172 -5.75 14.65 11.48
CA ASN A 172 -6.73 15.68 11.75
C ASN A 172 -6.07 17.07 11.85
N PRO A 173 -6.82 18.17 11.62
CA PRO A 173 -6.26 19.51 11.60
C PRO A 173 -5.50 19.88 12.88
N GLU A 174 -5.98 19.46 14.04
CA GLU A 174 -5.41 19.78 15.35
C GLU A 174 -4.05 19.11 15.54
N ASN A 175 -3.93 17.81 15.25
CA ASN A 175 -2.68 17.06 15.34
C ASN A 175 -1.68 17.54 14.29
N CYS A 176 -2.13 17.78 13.06
CA CYS A 176 -1.27 18.32 12.01
C CYS A 176 -0.71 19.70 12.40
N ALA A 177 -1.54 20.59 12.94
CA ALA A 177 -1.10 21.90 13.43
C ALA A 177 -0.05 21.76 14.54
N LYS A 178 -0.30 20.91 15.55
CA LYS A 178 0.67 20.64 16.64
C LYS A 178 2.01 20.13 16.12
N MET A 179 1.99 19.21 15.16
CA MET A 179 3.21 18.67 14.57
C MET A 179 3.94 19.70 13.69
N MET A 180 3.18 20.52 12.98
CA MET A 180 3.73 21.61 12.18
C MET A 180 4.39 22.68 13.05
N GLU A 181 3.73 23.11 14.12
CA GLU A 181 4.26 24.03 15.13
C GLU A 181 5.52 23.48 15.80
N ALA A 182 5.57 22.16 16.04
CA ALA A 182 6.74 21.47 16.58
C ALA A 182 7.87 21.25 15.54
N GLY A 183 7.74 21.76 14.32
CA GLY A 183 8.81 21.71 13.31
C GLY A 183 9.12 20.32 12.77
N LYS A 184 8.19 19.35 12.86
CA LYS A 184 8.45 17.95 12.52
C LYS A 184 8.37 17.69 11.00
N PRO A 185 9.14 16.73 10.45
CA PRO A 185 9.02 16.33 9.05
C PRO A 185 7.79 15.43 8.88
N LEU A 186 6.86 15.79 7.99
CA LEU A 186 5.56 15.13 7.87
C LEU A 186 5.41 14.46 6.49
N LEU A 187 4.61 13.39 6.44
CA LEU A 187 4.25 12.69 5.20
C LEU A 187 2.73 12.60 5.08
N VAL A 188 2.21 13.00 3.92
CA VAL A 188 0.80 12.85 3.57
C VAL A 188 0.63 12.30 2.16
N TYR A 189 -0.33 11.40 2.01
CA TYR A 189 -0.83 10.95 0.73
C TYR A 189 -2.25 11.51 0.54
N PRO A 190 -2.46 12.55 -0.27
CA PRO A 190 -3.76 13.23 -0.33
C PRO A 190 -4.92 12.35 -0.82
N GLY A 191 -4.63 11.30 -1.60
CA GLY A 191 -5.65 10.33 -2.01
C GLY A 191 -6.07 9.34 -0.91
N GLY A 192 -5.26 9.19 0.14
CA GLY A 192 -5.57 8.37 1.32
C GLY A 192 -6.00 6.94 0.96
N SER A 193 -7.08 6.46 1.58
CA SER A 193 -7.61 5.11 1.35
C SER A 193 -8.03 4.85 -0.10
N ALA A 194 -8.44 5.87 -0.85
CA ALA A 194 -8.83 5.69 -2.25
C ALA A 194 -7.65 5.28 -3.13
N GLU A 195 -6.43 5.72 -2.79
CA GLU A 195 -5.21 5.29 -3.50
C GLU A 195 -4.71 3.92 -3.02
N VAL A 196 -4.91 3.56 -1.74
CA VAL A 196 -4.52 2.23 -1.20
C VAL A 196 -5.41 1.11 -1.76
N PHE A 197 -6.69 1.41 -1.95
CA PHE A 197 -7.70 0.48 -2.43
C PHE A 197 -7.99 0.63 -3.94
N LYS A 198 -7.04 1.12 -4.74
CA LYS A 198 -7.22 1.12 -6.19
C LYS A 198 -7.41 -0.32 -6.67
N ASP A 199 -8.49 -0.53 -7.40
CA ASP A 199 -8.82 -1.80 -8.04
C ASP A 199 -8.44 -1.79 -9.52
N GLU A 200 -8.75 -2.87 -10.23
CA GLU A 200 -8.46 -3.06 -11.66
C GLU A 200 -9.07 -2.00 -12.58
N ARG A 201 -10.03 -1.19 -12.11
CA ARG A 201 -10.66 -0.11 -12.89
C ARG A 201 -9.79 1.14 -12.95
N ILE A 202 -8.85 1.28 -12.01
CA ILE A 202 -8.01 2.48 -11.89
C ILE A 202 -6.59 2.11 -12.37
N PRO A 203 -6.06 2.78 -13.41
CA PRO A 203 -4.71 2.52 -13.87
C PRO A 203 -3.66 2.74 -12.78
N PRO A 204 -2.55 1.97 -12.78
CA PRO A 204 -1.46 2.18 -11.84
C PRO A 204 -0.95 3.62 -11.85
N TYR A 205 -0.47 4.09 -10.69
CA TYR A 205 0.06 5.45 -10.49
C TYR A 205 -0.94 6.59 -10.70
N THR A 206 -2.24 6.31 -10.88
CA THR A 206 -3.26 7.35 -10.91
C THR A 206 -3.41 7.99 -9.53
N LEU A 207 -3.33 9.32 -9.47
CA LEU A 207 -3.57 10.11 -8.26
C LEU A 207 -5.08 10.33 -8.03
N VAL A 208 -5.61 9.83 -6.92
CA VAL A 208 -7.04 9.85 -6.56
C VAL A 208 -7.31 10.84 -5.43
N TRP A 209 -6.91 12.09 -5.63
CA TRP A 209 -6.93 13.13 -4.59
C TRP A 209 -8.30 13.75 -4.35
N LYS A 210 -9.26 13.61 -5.28
CA LYS A 210 -10.59 14.25 -5.20
C LYS A 210 -10.46 15.76 -4.92
N ASP A 211 -11.31 16.33 -4.06
CA ASP A 211 -11.20 17.72 -3.60
C ASP A 211 -10.35 17.88 -2.33
N ASN A 212 -9.48 16.90 -1.99
CA ASN A 212 -8.67 16.96 -0.78
C ASN A 212 -7.55 18.01 -0.90
N ALA A 213 -7.78 19.18 -0.30
CA ALA A 213 -6.83 20.29 -0.22
C ALA A 213 -6.45 20.67 1.22
N GLY A 214 -6.84 19.85 2.21
CA GLY A 214 -6.57 20.12 3.64
C GLY A 214 -5.09 20.25 3.97
N PHE A 215 -4.24 19.45 3.32
CA PHE A 215 -2.78 19.53 3.48
C PHE A 215 -2.23 20.88 2.99
N ALA A 216 -2.73 21.38 1.85
CA ALA A 216 -2.29 22.65 1.27
C ALA A 216 -2.67 23.82 2.17
N LYS A 217 -3.90 23.81 2.71
CA LYS A 217 -4.35 24.82 3.68
C LYS A 217 -3.46 24.86 4.93
N LEU A 218 -3.13 23.69 5.49
CA LEU A 218 -2.29 23.60 6.69
C LEU A 218 -0.84 24.00 6.39
N ALA A 219 -0.29 23.56 5.26
CA ALA A 219 1.05 23.95 4.84
C ALA A 219 1.17 25.46 4.66
N ALA A 220 0.20 26.10 3.99
CA ALA A 220 0.15 27.55 3.83
C ALA A 220 0.02 28.26 5.19
N LYS A 221 -0.89 27.80 6.05
CA LYS A 221 -1.13 28.38 7.38
C LYS A 221 0.12 28.40 8.25
N HIS A 222 0.89 27.32 8.22
CA HIS A 222 2.09 27.19 9.03
C HIS A 222 3.36 27.60 8.26
N GLY A 223 3.29 27.98 6.98
CA GLY A 223 4.47 28.28 6.16
C GLY A 223 5.43 27.09 6.04
N TYR A 224 4.89 25.88 5.83
CA TYR A 224 5.68 24.67 5.61
C TYR A 224 6.15 24.56 4.16
N THR A 225 7.39 24.14 3.95
CA THR A 225 7.86 23.77 2.62
C THR A 225 7.26 22.42 2.23
N ILE A 226 6.53 22.40 1.12
CA ILE A 226 6.04 21.15 0.51
C ILE A 226 7.12 20.60 -0.40
N ILE A 227 7.46 19.32 -0.22
CA ILE A 227 8.32 18.59 -1.16
C ILE A 227 7.44 17.57 -1.87
N PRO A 228 7.07 17.81 -3.14
CA PRO A 228 6.38 16.81 -3.93
C PRO A 228 7.32 15.62 -4.16
N PHE A 229 6.82 14.40 -4.05
CA PHE A 229 7.59 13.21 -4.38
C PHE A 229 6.71 12.14 -5.02
N ALA A 230 7.33 11.17 -5.67
CA ALA A 230 6.66 9.97 -6.13
C ALA A 230 7.47 8.71 -5.84
N SER A 231 6.78 7.58 -5.66
CA SER A 231 7.35 6.24 -5.61
C SER A 231 6.79 5.41 -6.77
N VAL A 232 7.68 4.82 -7.55
CA VAL A 232 7.37 3.95 -8.70
C VAL A 232 7.98 2.57 -8.51
N GLY A 233 7.19 1.50 -8.57
CA GLY A 233 7.65 0.11 -8.43
C GLY A 233 6.63 -0.83 -7.76
N PHE A 234 6.07 -0.45 -6.61
CA PHE A 234 5.19 -1.34 -5.84
C PHE A 234 3.89 -1.68 -6.58
N GLU A 235 3.28 -0.76 -7.33
CA GLU A 235 2.07 -1.07 -8.10
C GLU A 235 2.32 -2.06 -9.26
N ASP A 236 3.58 -2.25 -9.67
CA ASP A 236 3.96 -3.19 -10.72
C ASP A 236 4.47 -4.54 -10.15
N CYS A 237 4.70 -4.63 -8.83
CA CYS A 237 5.32 -5.81 -8.23
C CYS A 237 4.35 -6.99 -8.11
N MET A 238 3.03 -6.74 -8.13
CA MET A 238 2.01 -7.78 -8.05
C MET A 238 0.76 -7.34 -8.80
N LYS A 239 0.13 -8.27 -9.54
CA LYS A 239 -1.10 -7.97 -10.27
C LYS A 239 -2.32 -8.14 -9.38
N ILE A 240 -3.26 -7.21 -9.51
CA ILE A 240 -4.62 -7.38 -9.00
C ILE A 240 -5.28 -8.50 -9.82
N TRP A 241 -5.83 -9.50 -9.13
CA TRP A 241 -6.54 -10.62 -9.73
C TRP A 241 -8.02 -10.28 -9.93
N PHE A 242 -8.65 -9.77 -8.87
CA PHE A 242 -10.02 -9.29 -8.86
C PHE A 242 -10.24 -8.40 -7.62
N SER A 243 -11.35 -7.68 -7.57
CA SER A 243 -11.70 -6.85 -6.43
C SER A 243 -13.07 -7.22 -5.83
N ILE A 244 -13.14 -7.21 -4.50
CA ILE A 244 -14.36 -7.54 -3.76
C ILE A 244 -14.96 -6.25 -3.19
N PRO A 245 -16.25 -5.94 -3.40
CA PRO A 245 -16.88 -4.80 -2.74
C PRO A 245 -16.73 -4.89 -1.21
N ALA A 246 -16.25 -3.82 -0.58
CA ALA A 246 -15.90 -3.78 0.83
C ALA A 246 -17.11 -4.06 1.74
N TYR A 247 -18.34 -3.77 1.28
CA TYR A 247 -19.55 -4.09 2.05
C TYR A 247 -19.75 -5.60 2.28
N TYR A 248 -19.20 -6.49 1.43
CA TYR A 248 -19.25 -7.92 1.68
C TYR A 248 -18.51 -8.28 2.97
N LEU A 249 -17.35 -7.65 3.21
CA LEU A 249 -16.59 -7.83 4.45
C LEU A 249 -17.38 -7.32 5.66
N PHE A 250 -17.97 -6.12 5.56
CA PHE A 250 -18.79 -5.57 6.64
C PHE A 250 -20.05 -6.41 6.91
N SER A 251 -20.67 -6.98 5.87
CA SER A 251 -21.80 -7.89 6.01
C SER A 251 -21.41 -9.20 6.66
N LEU A 252 -20.20 -9.73 6.41
CA LEU A 252 -19.65 -10.89 7.13
C LEU A 252 -19.41 -10.59 8.61
N LEU A 253 -19.11 -9.32 8.94
CA LEU A 253 -18.97 -8.81 10.31
C LEU A 253 -20.30 -8.33 10.93
N GLY A 254 -21.45 -8.68 10.33
CA GLY A 254 -22.79 -8.38 10.88
C GLY A 254 -23.38 -7.01 10.53
N ASP A 255 -22.63 -6.12 9.86
CA ASP A 255 -23.13 -4.81 9.42
C ASP A 255 -23.83 -4.88 8.06
N LYS A 256 -25.16 -4.94 8.11
CA LYS A 256 -26.03 -5.01 6.92
C LYS A 256 -26.26 -3.66 6.23
N ARG A 257 -25.84 -2.54 6.84
CA ARG A 257 -26.08 -1.19 6.28
C ARG A 257 -25.35 -1.00 4.95
N GLY A 258 -24.11 -1.49 4.87
CA GLY A 258 -23.30 -1.39 3.64
C GLY A 258 -23.96 -2.06 2.42
N LYS A 259 -24.59 -3.23 2.63
CA LYS A 259 -25.35 -3.92 1.57
C LYS A 259 -26.56 -3.11 1.11
N SER A 260 -27.34 -2.56 2.05
CA SER A 260 -28.53 -1.76 1.71
C SER A 260 -28.19 -0.48 0.96
N GLU A 261 -27.08 0.18 1.31
CA GLU A 261 -26.60 1.39 0.62
C GLU A 261 -26.09 1.05 -0.79
N TYR A 262 -25.41 -0.08 -0.96
CA TYR A 262 -25.01 -0.58 -2.28
C TYR A 262 -26.23 -0.86 -3.17
N GLU A 263 -27.23 -1.56 -2.66
CA GLU A 263 -28.44 -1.92 -3.41
C GLU A 263 -29.22 -0.66 -3.83
N LYS A 264 -29.33 0.35 -2.95
CA LYS A 264 -29.91 1.67 -3.29
C LYS A 264 -29.14 2.37 -4.41
N TYR A 265 -27.81 2.34 -4.36
CA TYR A 265 -26.95 2.93 -5.40
C TYR A 265 -27.09 2.22 -6.75
N MET A 266 -27.11 0.89 -6.75
CA MET A 266 -27.33 0.12 -7.98
C MET A 266 -28.72 0.40 -8.58
N ALA A 267 -29.74 0.54 -7.72
CA ALA A 267 -31.09 0.92 -8.13
C ALA A 267 -31.16 2.34 -8.73
N SER A 268 -30.48 3.33 -8.13
CA SER A 268 -30.46 4.72 -8.66
C SER A 268 -29.59 4.89 -9.90
N SER A 269 -28.57 4.04 -10.09
CA SER A 269 -27.75 4.03 -11.31
C SER A 269 -28.47 3.41 -12.50
N SER A 270 -29.42 2.49 -12.24
CA SER A 270 -30.25 1.87 -13.29
C SER A 270 -31.35 2.78 -13.85
N SER A 271 -31.72 3.84 -13.13
CA SER A 271 -32.73 4.82 -13.59
C SER A 271 -32.13 6.02 -14.33
N SER A 272 -30.80 6.15 -14.39
CA SER A 272 -30.09 7.24 -15.05
C SER A 272 -29.42 6.85 -16.38
N SER A 273 -29.51 5.58 -16.79
CA SER A 273 -28.87 5.05 -18.00
C SER A 273 -29.81 4.95 -19.22
N SER A 274 -30.78 5.86 -19.37
CA SER A 274 -31.59 6.01 -20.59
C SER A 274 -31.12 7.18 -21.46
N SER A 275 -29.81 7.26 -21.71
CA SER A 275 -29.32 7.99 -22.89
C SER A 275 -28.30 7.12 -23.63
N SER A 276 -28.60 6.91 -24.90
CA SER A 276 -28.10 5.87 -25.78
C SER A 276 -26.57 5.84 -25.90
N PHE A 277 -25.95 4.68 -25.64
CA PHE A 277 -24.56 4.41 -26.00
C PHE A 277 -24.55 3.53 -27.25
N SER A 278 -24.11 4.11 -28.37
CA SER A 278 -23.78 3.36 -29.58
C SER A 278 -22.47 2.59 -29.35
N SER A 279 -22.52 1.30 -29.63
CA SER A 279 -21.38 0.38 -29.55
C SER A 279 -20.30 0.77 -30.56
N VAL A 280 -19.09 1.07 -30.09
CA VAL A 280 -17.88 1.09 -30.94
C VAL A 280 -16.96 -0.01 -30.46
N THR A 281 -16.89 -1.08 -31.26
CA THR A 281 -15.87 -2.11 -31.21
C THR A 281 -14.53 -1.51 -31.65
N SER A 282 -13.46 -1.73 -30.89
CA SER A 282 -12.09 -1.37 -31.32
C SER A 282 -11.29 -2.63 -31.65
N PRO A 283 -10.63 -2.72 -32.82
CA PRO A 283 -9.65 -3.76 -33.10
C PRO A 283 -8.28 -3.42 -32.50
N ILE A 284 -7.53 -4.48 -32.20
CA ILE A 284 -6.18 -4.49 -31.65
C ILE A 284 -5.15 -4.05 -32.71
N GLY A 285 -4.29 -3.07 -32.38
CA GLY A 285 -2.97 -2.89 -33.00
C GLY A 285 -2.66 -1.51 -33.62
N SER A 286 -1.53 -0.92 -33.18
CA SER A 286 -0.73 0.21 -33.76
C SER A 286 -0.76 1.54 -32.98
N PRO A 287 0.22 2.47 -33.16
CA PRO A 287 1.38 2.67 -32.29
C PRO A 287 1.32 3.95 -31.45
N VAL A 288 2.21 4.02 -30.46
CA VAL A 288 2.40 5.09 -29.46
C VAL A 288 2.59 6.47 -30.11
N ALA A 289 1.77 7.45 -29.72
CA ALA A 289 1.91 8.86 -30.06
C ALA A 289 2.40 9.70 -28.86
N SER A 290 3.20 10.72 -29.15
CA SER A 290 3.94 11.61 -28.22
C SER A 290 3.05 12.56 -27.37
N PRO A 291 3.60 13.13 -26.26
CA PRO A 291 2.81 13.72 -25.19
C PRO A 291 2.59 15.23 -25.38
N SER A 292 1.42 15.59 -25.89
CA SER A 292 0.87 16.95 -25.72
C SER A 292 -0.65 16.84 -25.82
N THR A 293 -1.35 17.36 -24.82
CA THR A 293 -2.81 17.23 -24.54
C THR A 293 -3.25 15.92 -23.88
N MET A 294 -3.01 15.80 -22.57
CA MET A 294 -3.69 14.80 -21.72
C MET A 294 -5.18 15.18 -21.56
N THR A 295 -6.00 14.79 -22.52
CA THR A 295 -7.47 14.73 -22.43
C THR A 295 -7.93 13.33 -22.02
N ASP A 296 -7.32 12.76 -20.99
CA ASP A 296 -7.68 11.43 -20.49
C ASP A 296 -9.07 11.48 -19.82
N PRO A 297 -10.08 10.72 -20.28
CA PRO A 297 -11.40 10.63 -19.64
C PRO A 297 -11.32 10.22 -18.16
N ALA A 298 -10.32 9.43 -17.76
CA ALA A 298 -10.09 9.09 -16.36
C ALA A 298 -9.70 10.32 -15.52
N PHE A 299 -9.05 11.33 -16.11
CA PHE A 299 -8.65 12.55 -15.43
C PHE A 299 -9.85 13.44 -15.06
N LYS A 300 -10.85 13.54 -15.96
CA LYS A 300 -12.04 14.37 -15.75
C LYS A 300 -12.98 13.80 -14.67
N ALA A 301 -12.88 12.50 -14.40
CA ALA A 301 -13.66 11.86 -13.36
C ALA A 301 -13.30 12.36 -11.95
N TYR A 302 -12.08 12.82 -11.67
CA TYR A 302 -11.61 13.06 -10.29
C TYR A 302 -11.29 14.53 -9.94
N SER A 303 -11.77 15.49 -10.73
CA SER A 303 -11.64 16.94 -10.48
C SER A 303 -13.00 17.61 -10.33
N LYS A 304 -13.10 18.62 -9.45
CA LYS A 304 -14.20 19.59 -9.23
C LYS A 304 -15.55 19.18 -9.86
N GLY A 305 -16.36 18.45 -9.10
CA GLY A 305 -17.62 17.86 -9.55
C GLY A 305 -17.68 16.33 -9.46
N TYR A 306 -16.60 15.70 -9.02
CA TYR A 306 -16.60 14.26 -8.73
C TYR A 306 -17.49 13.92 -7.54
N VAL A 307 -18.52 13.12 -7.78
CA VAL A 307 -19.26 12.43 -6.72
C VAL A 307 -18.55 11.11 -6.47
N PRO A 308 -17.85 10.93 -5.32
CA PRO A 308 -17.26 9.63 -5.02
C PRO A 308 -18.36 8.57 -5.03
N PRO A 309 -18.08 7.38 -5.56
CA PRO A 309 -19.05 6.32 -5.45
C PRO A 309 -19.24 6.06 -3.94
N PRO A 310 -20.46 5.71 -3.50
CA PRO A 310 -20.75 5.53 -2.08
C PRO A 310 -19.77 4.52 -1.49
N VAL A 311 -19.53 4.59 -0.16
CA VAL A 311 -18.57 3.71 0.55
C VAL A 311 -18.73 2.23 0.17
N ALA A 312 -19.94 1.83 -0.20
CA ALA A 312 -20.26 0.49 -0.63
C ALA A 312 -19.69 0.07 -2.02
N ASP A 313 -19.21 0.97 -2.88
CA ASP A 313 -18.44 0.63 -4.09
C ASP A 313 -16.91 0.75 -3.88
N THR A 314 -16.46 0.99 -2.64
CA THR A 314 -15.05 0.78 -2.31
C THR A 314 -14.77 -0.71 -2.50
N ARG A 315 -13.81 -1.08 -3.35
CA ARG A 315 -13.45 -2.49 -3.56
C ARG A 315 -12.09 -2.77 -2.94
N ILE A 316 -11.97 -3.94 -2.33
CA ILE A 316 -10.73 -4.43 -1.77
C ILE A 316 -10.04 -5.22 -2.88
N PRO A 317 -8.88 -4.77 -3.39
CA PRO A 317 -8.15 -5.49 -4.42
C PRO A 317 -7.55 -6.77 -3.83
N ILE A 318 -7.80 -7.89 -4.49
CA ILE A 318 -7.19 -9.19 -4.19
C ILE A 318 -6.08 -9.41 -5.20
N TYR A 319 -4.86 -9.54 -4.70
CA TYR A 319 -3.69 -9.71 -5.55
C TYR A 319 -3.43 -11.18 -5.85
N ALA A 320 -2.90 -11.47 -7.04
CA ALA A 320 -2.46 -12.80 -7.42
C ALA A 320 -1.05 -13.06 -6.86
N PRO A 321 -0.88 -13.84 -5.78
CA PRO A 321 0.43 -14.01 -5.12
C PRO A 321 1.50 -14.63 -6.04
N TRP A 322 1.10 -15.48 -7.00
CA TRP A 322 2.02 -16.06 -8.00
C TRP A 322 2.55 -15.05 -9.03
N THR A 323 2.02 -13.82 -9.04
CA THR A 323 2.53 -12.73 -9.90
C THR A 323 3.55 -11.84 -9.19
N LEU A 324 3.86 -12.12 -7.92
CA LEU A 324 4.85 -11.36 -7.16
C LEU A 324 6.20 -11.37 -7.88
N ARG A 325 6.67 -10.18 -8.22
CA ARG A 325 7.99 -9.91 -8.79
C ARG A 325 8.65 -8.83 -7.96
N PRO A 326 9.45 -9.20 -6.95
CA PRO A 326 10.19 -8.22 -6.15
C PRO A 326 11.09 -7.39 -7.06
N GLN A 327 11.06 -6.07 -6.89
CA GLN A 327 11.79 -5.14 -7.73
C GLN A 327 12.08 -3.84 -7.00
N ALA A 328 13.01 -3.07 -7.57
CA ALA A 328 13.37 -1.75 -7.10
C ALA A 328 12.20 -0.77 -7.15
N ASN A 329 12.19 0.14 -6.19
CA ASN A 329 11.28 1.28 -6.12
C ASN A 329 12.05 2.57 -6.32
N TYR A 330 11.58 3.41 -7.22
CA TYR A 330 12.20 4.66 -7.60
C TYR A 330 11.48 5.79 -6.91
N VAL A 331 12.16 6.42 -5.96
CA VAL A 331 11.68 7.59 -5.25
C VAL A 331 12.26 8.83 -5.91
N VAL A 332 11.39 9.69 -6.44
CA VAL A 332 11.80 10.95 -7.06
C VAL A 332 11.26 12.09 -6.22
N PHE A 333 12.15 12.96 -5.73
CA PHE A 333 11.80 14.19 -5.02
C PHE A 333 11.83 15.38 -5.99
N GLY A 334 10.69 16.03 -6.15
CA GLY A 334 10.55 17.24 -6.96
C GLY A 334 11.05 18.49 -6.23
N LYS A 335 10.98 19.62 -6.94
CA LYS A 335 11.45 20.91 -6.41
C LYS A 335 10.61 21.35 -5.19
N PRO A 336 11.22 21.98 -4.18
CA PRO A 336 10.49 22.51 -3.03
C PRO A 336 9.47 23.57 -3.45
N ILE A 337 8.30 23.53 -2.84
CA ILE A 337 7.23 24.52 -3.00
C ILE A 337 7.08 25.28 -1.68
N ASP A 338 7.25 26.60 -1.75
CA ASP A 338 7.03 27.48 -0.60
C ASP A 338 5.52 27.73 -0.42
N ALA A 339 4.91 27.05 0.55
CA ALA A 339 3.49 27.22 0.83
C ALA A 339 3.17 28.59 1.44
N SER A 340 4.16 29.32 1.98
CA SER A 340 3.92 30.65 2.59
C SER A 340 3.53 31.72 1.56
N ALA A 341 3.80 31.46 0.27
CA ALA A 341 3.35 32.29 -0.84
C ALA A 341 1.82 32.21 -1.08
N TYR A 342 1.11 31.29 -0.44
CA TYR A 342 -0.31 31.04 -0.65
C TYR A 342 -1.14 31.43 0.57
N SER A 343 -2.38 31.87 0.35
CA SER A 343 -3.29 32.28 1.41
C SER A 343 -4.04 31.07 1.98
N PRO A 344 -3.97 30.81 3.31
CA PRO A 344 -4.69 29.69 3.93
C PRO A 344 -6.19 29.96 4.16
N VAL A 345 -6.62 31.23 4.01
CA VAL A 345 -8.02 31.64 4.20
C VAL A 345 -8.77 31.75 2.88
N ASP A 346 -8.06 32.01 1.78
CA ASP A 346 -8.65 32.01 0.46
C ASP A 346 -8.75 30.59 -0.11
N LYS A 347 -9.97 30.22 -0.50
CA LYS A 347 -10.26 28.90 -1.03
C LYS A 347 -9.53 28.68 -2.36
N GLU A 348 -9.50 29.69 -3.25
CA GLU A 348 -8.89 29.53 -4.56
C GLU A 348 -7.38 29.33 -4.45
N SER A 349 -6.70 30.13 -3.63
CA SER A 349 -5.28 29.98 -3.32
C SER A 349 -4.93 28.59 -2.72
N VAL A 350 -5.78 28.05 -1.84
CA VAL A 350 -5.58 26.69 -1.28
C VAL A 350 -5.68 25.61 -2.37
N PHE A 351 -6.67 25.72 -3.27
CA PHE A 351 -6.80 24.77 -4.38
C PHE A 351 -5.66 24.92 -5.39
N GLU A 352 -5.20 26.14 -5.65
CA GLU A 352 -4.04 26.40 -6.50
C GLU A 352 -2.79 25.71 -5.96
N LEU A 353 -2.46 25.88 -4.67
CA LEU A 353 -1.33 25.20 -4.05
C LEU A 353 -1.45 23.67 -4.15
N ARG A 354 -2.66 23.13 -3.93
CA ARG A 354 -2.93 21.70 -4.09
C ARG A 354 -2.67 21.25 -5.53
N ASP A 355 -3.12 22.00 -6.52
CA ASP A 355 -3.02 21.64 -7.94
C ASP A 355 -1.59 21.76 -8.49
N VAL A 356 -0.85 22.78 -8.06
CA VAL A 356 0.59 22.92 -8.31
C VAL A 356 1.34 21.73 -7.71
N THR A 357 1.05 21.39 -6.45
CA THR A 357 1.67 20.23 -5.79
C THR A 357 1.34 18.94 -6.52
N ARG A 358 0.08 18.73 -6.92
CA ARG A 358 -0.34 17.55 -7.68
C ARG A 358 0.40 17.43 -9.00
N SER A 359 0.53 18.53 -9.73
CA SER A 359 1.22 18.57 -11.01
C SER A 359 2.70 18.21 -10.86
N ALA A 360 3.35 18.69 -9.79
CA ALA A 360 4.73 18.32 -9.48
C ALA A 360 4.87 16.83 -9.09
N VAL A 361 3.92 16.25 -8.36
CA VAL A 361 3.89 14.80 -8.07
C VAL A 361 3.74 13.99 -9.35
N LEU A 362 2.88 14.40 -10.29
CA LEU A 362 2.74 13.73 -11.59
C LEU A 362 4.04 13.75 -12.39
N GLN A 363 4.78 14.86 -12.37
CA GLN A 363 6.11 14.93 -12.99
C GLN A 363 7.11 13.96 -12.32
N CYS A 364 7.07 13.84 -11.00
CA CYS A 364 7.89 12.87 -10.27
C CYS A 364 7.52 11.42 -10.64
N ILE A 365 6.25 11.12 -10.85
CA ILE A 365 5.78 9.79 -11.29
C ILE A 365 6.35 9.47 -12.68
N GLU A 366 6.23 10.39 -13.64
CA GLU A 366 6.76 10.17 -14.98
C GLU A 366 8.28 9.96 -14.95
N ARG A 367 9.00 10.77 -14.16
CA ARG A 367 10.44 10.57 -13.95
C ARG A 367 10.76 9.22 -13.31
N GLY A 368 9.99 8.78 -12.33
CA GLY A 368 10.14 7.47 -11.70
C GLY A 368 9.94 6.31 -12.68
N LYS A 369 8.98 6.44 -13.62
CA LYS A 369 8.75 5.46 -14.69
C LYS A 369 9.90 5.42 -15.70
N GLU A 370 10.48 6.56 -16.03
CA GLU A 370 11.69 6.63 -16.88
C GLU A 370 12.85 5.88 -16.23
N LEU A 371 13.12 6.15 -14.95
CA LEU A 371 14.16 5.48 -14.18
C LEU A 371 13.93 3.96 -14.10
N GLN A 372 12.68 3.55 -13.83
CA GLN A 372 12.30 2.14 -13.80
C GLN A 372 12.52 1.45 -15.14
N THR A 373 12.16 2.11 -16.25
CA THR A 373 12.29 1.57 -17.60
C THR A 373 13.76 1.47 -18.02
N ALA A 374 14.58 2.44 -17.61
CA ALA A 374 16.00 2.49 -17.91
C ALA A 374 16.84 1.49 -17.09
N ASP A 375 16.30 0.89 -16.03
CA ASP A 375 17.02 -0.06 -15.19
C ASP A 375 16.79 -1.54 -15.59
N PRO A 376 17.79 -2.18 -16.23
CA PRO A 376 17.70 -3.60 -16.58
C PRO A 376 17.80 -4.52 -15.36
N ASP A 377 18.33 -4.02 -14.24
CA ASP A 377 18.61 -4.78 -13.02
C ASP A 377 17.59 -4.53 -11.91
N ARG A 378 16.42 -3.97 -12.28
CA ARG A 378 15.40 -3.60 -11.30
C ARG A 378 14.80 -4.78 -10.55
N PHE A 379 14.79 -5.98 -11.13
CA PHE A 379 14.18 -7.15 -10.50
C PHE A 379 15.14 -7.80 -9.51
N THR A 380 14.64 -8.09 -8.31
CA THR A 380 15.43 -8.78 -7.29
C THR A 380 15.42 -10.28 -7.55
N ASP A 381 16.61 -10.85 -7.74
CA ASP A 381 16.76 -12.29 -7.89
C ASP A 381 16.71 -12.99 -6.53
N VAL A 382 15.52 -13.48 -6.19
CA VAL A 382 15.29 -14.19 -4.92
C VAL A 382 15.99 -15.56 -4.90
N LEU A 383 16.13 -16.23 -6.05
CA LEU A 383 16.68 -17.58 -6.14
C LEU A 383 18.20 -17.58 -6.31
N GLY A 384 18.75 -16.75 -7.20
CA GLY A 384 20.20 -16.64 -7.41
C GLY A 384 20.94 -16.08 -6.20
N GLY A 385 20.30 -15.20 -5.41
CA GLY A 385 20.85 -14.70 -4.14
C GLY A 385 20.93 -15.76 -3.04
N ILE A 386 20.01 -16.73 -3.01
CA ILE A 386 20.00 -17.85 -2.05
C ILE A 386 20.97 -18.95 -2.50
N LEU A 387 21.08 -19.19 -3.81
CA LEU A 387 21.93 -20.25 -4.38
C LEU A 387 23.39 -19.82 -4.63
N GLY A 388 23.72 -18.53 -4.46
CA GLY A 388 25.08 -18.02 -4.60
C GLY A 388 25.59 -17.95 -6.06
N GLU A 389 24.70 -18.04 -7.04
CA GLU A 389 25.06 -17.88 -8.44
C GLU A 389 25.28 -16.39 -8.75
N LYS A 390 26.56 -15.96 -8.70
CA LYS A 390 26.95 -14.65 -9.24
C LYS A 390 26.57 -14.62 -10.72
N ARG A 391 25.79 -13.62 -11.13
CA ARG A 391 25.57 -13.26 -12.54
C ARG A 391 26.93 -13.16 -13.23
N GLY A 392 27.28 -14.19 -14.00
CA GLY A 392 28.35 -14.12 -14.98
C GLY A 392 27.95 -13.08 -16.03
N ALA A 393 28.91 -12.22 -16.39
CA ALA A 393 28.76 -11.23 -17.43
C ALA A 393 28.44 -11.88 -18.79
N ALA A 394 27.15 -12.16 -19.05
CA ALA A 394 26.66 -12.56 -20.36
C ALA A 394 26.35 -11.29 -21.15
N GLY A 395 27.41 -10.63 -21.60
CA GLY A 395 27.34 -9.40 -22.36
C GLY A 395 28.63 -9.14 -23.10
N LYS A 396 29.05 -10.05 -24.00
CA LYS A 396 29.97 -9.72 -25.09
C LYS A 396 29.90 -10.71 -26.25
N LYS A 397 29.45 -10.17 -27.38
CA LYS A 397 29.70 -10.55 -28.78
C LYS A 397 29.22 -11.93 -29.25
N VAL A 398 28.14 -11.89 -30.02
CA VAL A 398 28.09 -12.65 -31.28
C VAL A 398 27.93 -11.62 -32.41
N LYS A 399 29.03 -11.38 -33.12
CA LYS A 399 29.09 -10.74 -34.44
C LYS A 399 30.27 -11.40 -35.15
N GLU A 400 29.98 -11.96 -36.33
CA GLU A 400 30.89 -12.48 -37.38
C GLU A 400 31.69 -13.73 -36.94
N GLU A 401 31.71 -14.86 -37.67
CA GLU A 401 31.74 -15.09 -39.12
C GLU A 401 30.61 -15.98 -39.68
#